data_AF-A0A2V7JFX4-F1
#
_entry.id   AF-A0A2V7JFX4-F1
#
_cell.length_a   1.000
_cell.length_b   1.000
_cell.length_c   1.000
_cell.angle_alpha   90.00
_cell.angle_beta   90.00
_cell.angle_gamma   90.00
#
_symmetry.space_group_name_H-M   'P 1'
#
loop_
_entity.id
_entity.type
_entity.pdbx_description
1 polymer ?
#
loop_
_entity_poly.entity_id
_entity_poly.type
_entity_poly.pdbx_seq_one_letter_code
_entity_poly.pdbx_strand_id
1 'polypeptide(L)'
;MQVLNPIDPGAATGSVKQSFDAVEGRLKRVPNMLRLMANSPAILGAYLQFNEAFEHTRMTPKLRGLITVAVSELNGCEYTLSTALRPLRPSALPARRCGSAVACLPRKWRSCDAPDSTTRKSSR
;
A
#
# COMPACT_ATOMS: atom_id res chain seq x y z
N MET A 1 16.62 21.90 4.41
CA MET A 1 15.83 20.67 4.30
C MET A 1 16.78 19.50 4.56
N GLN A 2 16.59 18.76 5.63
CA GLN A 2 17.51 17.67 6.01
C GLN A 2 17.17 16.41 5.20
N VAL A 3 18.18 15.81 4.57
CA VAL A 3 18.02 14.62 3.74
C VAL A 3 18.55 13.42 4.51
N LEU A 4 17.73 12.38 4.63
CA LEU A 4 18.13 11.10 5.22
C LEU A 4 18.68 10.20 4.12
N ASN A 5 19.78 9.50 4.42
CA ASN A 5 20.39 8.58 3.49
C ASN A 5 19.69 7.21 3.57
N PRO A 6 19.21 6.65 2.45
CA PRO A 6 18.57 5.34 2.47
C PRO A 6 19.61 4.25 2.70
N ILE A 7 19.29 3.29 3.57
CA ILE A 7 20.12 2.11 3.80
C ILE A 7 19.94 1.14 2.63
N ASP A 8 21.05 0.64 2.07
CA ASP A 8 21.05 -0.41 1.08
C ASP A 8 20.63 -1.75 1.72
N PRO A 9 19.56 -2.42 1.24
CA PRO A 9 19.16 -3.72 1.75
C PRO A 9 20.28 -4.77 1.72
N GLY A 10 21.18 -4.73 0.73
CA GLY A 10 22.30 -5.67 0.63
C GLY A 10 23.39 -5.46 1.67
N ALA A 11 23.52 -4.23 2.20
CA ALA A 11 24.49 -3.87 3.23
C ALA A 11 23.89 -3.88 4.65
N ALA A 12 22.58 -4.14 4.78
CA ALA A 12 21.90 -4.15 6.07
C ALA A 12 22.34 -5.34 6.93
N THR A 13 22.52 -5.12 8.23
CA THR A 13 22.93 -6.14 9.19
C THR A 13 21.94 -6.27 10.34
N GLY A 14 21.99 -7.40 11.05
CA GLY A 14 21.16 -7.66 12.24
C GLY A 14 19.65 -7.62 11.98
N SER A 15 18.91 -6.97 12.87
CA SER A 15 17.44 -6.90 12.86
C SER A 15 16.87 -6.18 11.63
N VAL A 16 17.61 -5.21 11.08
CA VAL A 16 17.19 -4.48 9.86
C VAL A 16 17.19 -5.41 8.66
N LYS A 17 18.20 -6.27 8.53
CA LYS A 17 18.26 -7.27 7.45
C LYS A 17 17.07 -8.22 7.49
N GLN A 18 16.77 -8.76 8.68
CA GLN A 18 15.61 -9.65 8.87
C GLN A 18 14.29 -8.96 8.49
N SER A 19 14.15 -7.69 8.85
CA SER A 19 12.99 -6.87 8.48
C SER A 19 12.88 -6.67 6.96
N PHE A 20 14.00 -6.40 6.29
CA PHE A 20 14.04 -6.26 4.84
C PHE A 20 13.77 -7.56 4.10
N ASP A 21 14.33 -8.68 4.56
CA ASP A 21 14.09 -10.01 4.00
C ASP A 21 12.58 -10.37 4.11
N ALA A 22 11.95 -10.09 5.25
CA ALA A 22 10.52 -10.30 5.45
C ALA A 22 9.67 -9.42 4.52
N VAL A 23 10.04 -8.14 4.35
CA VAL A 23 9.37 -7.22 3.42
C VAL A 23 9.52 -7.67 1.98
N GLU A 24 10.73 -8.07 1.57
CA GLU A 24 11.02 -8.55 0.23
C GLU A 24 10.28 -9.86 -0.09
N GLY A 25 10.16 -10.77 0.88
CA GLY A 25 9.33 -11.96 0.76
C GLY A 25 7.87 -11.66 0.41
N ARG A 26 7.31 -10.60 1.01
CA ARG A 26 5.90 -10.20 0.85
C ARG A 26 5.63 -9.34 -0.38
N LEU A 27 6.49 -8.35 -0.63
CA LEU A 27 6.27 -7.30 -1.65
C LEU A 27 7.17 -7.46 -2.88
N LYS A 28 8.10 -8.43 -2.88
CA LYS A 28 9.14 -8.65 -3.91
C LYS A 28 10.06 -7.46 -4.17
N ARG A 29 10.02 -6.47 -3.28
CA ARG A 29 10.89 -5.28 -3.28
C ARG A 29 10.84 -4.60 -1.92
N VAL A 30 11.89 -3.86 -1.58
CA VAL A 30 11.93 -2.97 -0.41
C VAL A 30 11.67 -1.52 -0.84
N PRO A 31 10.52 -0.90 -0.50
CA PRO A 31 10.23 0.50 -0.81
C PRO A 31 11.27 1.45 -0.20
N ASN A 32 11.54 2.56 -0.91
CA ASN A 32 12.52 3.56 -0.46
C ASN A 32 12.21 4.14 0.94
N MET A 33 10.93 4.30 1.28
CA MET A 33 10.52 4.76 2.61
C MET A 33 11.04 3.83 3.73
N LEU A 34 10.99 2.52 3.54
CA LEU A 34 11.49 1.55 4.53
C LEU A 34 13.02 1.58 4.63
N ARG A 35 13.71 1.85 3.50
CA ARG A 35 15.17 2.06 3.48
C ARG A 35 15.58 3.29 4.29
N LEU A 36 14.76 4.33 4.29
CA LEU A 36 14.97 5.53 5.11
C LEU A 36 14.64 5.28 6.58
N MET A 37 13.54 4.58 6.89
CA MET A 37 13.18 4.22 8.26
C MET A 37 14.21 3.30 8.92
N ALA A 38 14.94 2.51 8.14
CA ALA A 38 16.01 1.65 8.64
C ALA A 38 17.18 2.41 9.31
N ASN A 39 17.30 3.73 9.14
CA ASN A 39 18.20 4.55 9.97
C ASN A 39 17.85 4.47 11.46
N SER A 40 16.60 4.11 11.80
CA SER A 40 16.16 3.79 13.16
C SER A 40 15.45 2.44 13.18
N PRO A 41 16.14 1.36 13.61
CA PRO A 41 15.56 0.02 13.64
C PRO A 41 14.28 -0.07 14.48
N ALA A 42 14.16 0.72 15.55
CA ALA A 42 12.96 0.77 16.39
C ALA A 42 11.75 1.32 15.63
N ILE A 43 11.94 2.39 14.84
CA ILE A 43 10.87 2.97 14.01
C ILE A 43 10.47 2.00 12.91
N LEU A 44 11.44 1.36 12.25
CA LEU A 44 11.17 0.36 11.21
C LEU A 44 10.32 -0.80 11.77
N GLY A 45 10.71 -1.34 12.92
CA GLY A 45 9.96 -2.43 13.58
C GLY A 45 8.54 -2.03 13.95
N ALA A 46 8.36 -0.86 14.58
CA ALA A 46 7.04 -0.35 14.94
C ALA A 46 6.15 -0.14 13.71
N TYR A 47 6.70 0.41 12.62
CA TYR A 47 5.97 0.59 11.37
C TYR A 47 5.51 -0.74 10.77
N LEU A 48 6.39 -1.76 10.74
CA LEU A 48 6.04 -3.07 10.19
C LEU A 48 4.94 -3.76 11.02
N GLN A 49 5.06 -3.74 12.35
CA GLN A 49 4.03 -4.28 13.24
C GLN A 49 2.70 -3.55 13.07
N PHE A 50 2.71 -2.23 12.92
CA PHE A 50 1.50 -1.46 12.66
C PHE A 50 0.83 -1.89 11.35
N ASN A 51 1.60 -2.09 10.28
CA ASN A 51 1.05 -2.54 8.99
C ASN A 51 0.49 -3.95 9.05
N GLU A 52 1.14 -4.85 9.80
CA GLU A 52 0.64 -6.20 10.05
C GLU A 52 -0.67 -6.18 10.84
N ALA A 53 -0.72 -5.43 11.95
CA ALA A 53 -1.96 -5.25 12.72
C ALA A 53 -3.08 -4.64 11.86
N PHE A 54 -2.73 -3.71 10.96
CA PHE A 54 -3.68 -3.09 10.04
C PHE A 54 -4.28 -4.08 9.03
N GLU A 55 -3.54 -5.14 8.66
CA GLU A 55 -4.04 -6.21 7.80
C GLU A 55 -5.09 -7.09 8.46
N HIS A 56 -5.04 -7.23 9.79
CA HIS A 56 -6.00 -8.01 10.57
C HIS A 56 -7.28 -7.23 10.93
N THR A 57 -7.41 -5.99 10.48
CA THR A 57 -8.64 -5.22 10.66
C THR A 57 -9.78 -5.77 9.79
N ARG A 58 -11.02 -5.34 10.07
CA ARG A 58 -12.20 -5.70 9.26
C ARG A 58 -12.17 -5.13 7.83
N MET A 59 -11.17 -4.31 7.49
CA MET A 59 -11.08 -3.65 6.19
C MET A 59 -10.52 -4.60 5.13
N THR A 60 -11.29 -4.80 4.07
CA THR A 60 -10.82 -5.59 2.91
C THR A 60 -9.57 -4.95 2.29
N PRO A 61 -8.66 -5.73 1.68
CA PRO A 61 -7.49 -5.19 0.97
C PRO A 61 -7.86 -4.12 -0.06
N LYS A 62 -9.04 -4.28 -0.69
CA LYS A 62 -9.63 -3.31 -1.61
C LYS A 62 -9.92 -1.97 -0.95
N LEU A 63 -10.62 -1.97 0.19
CA LEU A 63 -10.94 -0.75 0.91
C LEU A 63 -9.68 -0.03 1.40
N ARG A 64 -8.71 -0.79 1.92
CA ARG A 64 -7.42 -0.24 2.37
C ARG A 64 -6.67 0.46 1.22
N GLY A 65 -6.61 -0.16 0.05
CA GLY A 65 -5.99 0.45 -1.14
C GLY A 65 -6.70 1.73 -1.59
N LEU A 66 -8.03 1.76 -1.57
CA LEU A 66 -8.83 2.95 -1.92
C LEU A 66 -8.59 4.12 -0.96
N ILE A 67 -8.54 3.84 0.34
CA ILE A 67 -8.23 4.86 1.37
C ILE A 67 -6.83 5.43 1.12
N THR A 68 -5.83 4.58 0.87
CA THR A 68 -4.47 5.05 0.60
C THR A 68 -4.40 5.95 -0.64
N VAL A 69 -5.13 5.60 -1.71
CA VAL A 69 -5.21 6.45 -2.92
C VAL A 69 -5.85 7.80 -2.58
N ALA A 70 -7.02 7.81 -1.94
CA ALA A 70 -7.74 9.03 -1.63
C ALA A 70 -6.93 9.98 -0.71
N VAL A 71 -6.30 9.44 0.33
CA VAL A 71 -5.45 10.21 1.24
C VAL A 71 -4.21 10.74 0.53
N SER A 72 -3.62 9.96 -0.39
CA SER A 72 -2.46 10.40 -1.17
C SER A 72 -2.80 11.56 -2.12
N GLU A 73 -3.99 11.53 -2.72
CA GLU A 73 -4.48 12.63 -3.56
C GLU A 73 -4.74 13.89 -2.74
N LEU A 74 -5.41 13.76 -1.58
CA LEU A 74 -5.69 14.88 -0.69
C LEU A 74 -4.39 15.55 -0.19
N ASN A 75 -3.36 14.75 0.07
CA ASN A 75 -2.06 15.26 0.53
C ASN A 75 -1.14 15.69 -0.62
N GLY A 76 -1.52 15.52 -1.89
CA GLY A 76 -0.66 15.79 -3.04
C GLY A 76 0.63 14.95 -3.07
N CYS A 77 0.61 13.76 -2.45
CA CYS A 77 1.82 12.93 -2.30
C CYS A 77 1.95 11.94 -3.46
N GLU A 78 2.67 12.38 -4.50
CA GLU A 78 2.93 11.59 -5.71
C GLU A 78 3.64 10.26 -5.42
N TYR A 79 4.53 10.22 -4.42
CA TYR A 79 5.25 9.00 -4.04
C TYR A 79 4.27 7.92 -3.53
N THR A 80 3.41 8.27 -2.58
CA THR A 80 2.42 7.34 -2.02
C THR A 80 1.34 7.00 -3.04
N LEU A 81 0.95 7.96 -3.89
CA LEU A 81 -0.01 7.72 -4.96
C LEU A 81 0.51 6.69 -5.97
N SER A 82 1.75 6.82 -6.42
CA SER A 82 2.38 5.89 -7.37
C SER A 82 2.54 4.47 -6.83
N THR A 83 2.70 4.33 -5.51
CA THR A 83 2.83 3.04 -4.85
C THR A 83 1.47 2.40 -4.57
N ALA A 84 0.48 3.19 -4.13
CA ALA A 84 -0.89 2.73 -3.88
C ALA A 84 -1.65 2.34 -5.16
N LEU A 85 -1.39 3.02 -6.28
CA LEU A 85 -2.04 2.72 -7.55
C LEU A 85 -1.54 1.44 -8.21
N ARG A 86 -0.29 1.04 -7.99
CA ARG A 86 0.33 -0.12 -8.67
C ARG A 86 -0.47 -1.42 -8.55
N PRO A 87 -0.92 -1.88 -7.37
CA PRO A 87 -1.73 -3.10 -7.26
C PRO A 87 -3.14 -2.96 -7.86
N LEU A 88 -3.63 -1.72 -7.99
CA LEU A 88 -5.00 -1.45 -8.43
C LEU A 88 -5.11 -1.19 -9.93
N ARG A 89 -3.99 -0.87 -10.59
CA ARG A 89 -3.95 -0.49 -11.99
C ARG A 89 -3.82 -1.74 -12.88
N PRO A 90 -4.76 -1.94 -13.83
CA PRO A 90 -4.57 -2.89 -14.91
C PRO A 90 -3.23 -2.66 -15.63
N SER A 91 -2.51 -3.75 -15.93
CA SER A 91 -1.24 -3.73 -16.67
C SER A 91 -1.32 -3.07 -18.05
N ALA A 92 -2.53 -2.88 -18.59
CA ALA A 92 -2.79 -2.39 -19.94
C ALA A 92 -3.27 -0.91 -20.02
N LEU A 93 -3.27 -0.13 -18.92
CA LEU A 93 -3.78 1.25 -18.97
C LEU A 93 -2.69 2.28 -19.33
N PRO A 94 -2.84 3.04 -20.44
CA PRO A 94 -1.91 4.12 -20.76
C PRO A 94 -1.93 5.20 -19.68
N ALA A 95 -0.83 5.95 -19.55
CA ALA A 95 -0.66 7.08 -18.64
C ALA A 95 -1.52 8.31 -18.97
N ARG A 96 -2.72 8.11 -19.52
CA ARG A 96 -3.68 9.21 -19.72
C ARG A 96 -4.10 9.70 -18.34
N ARG A 97 -3.96 11.02 -18.12
CA ARG A 97 -4.45 11.74 -16.94
C ARG A 97 -5.96 11.49 -16.80
N CYS A 98 -6.33 10.52 -15.97
CA CYS A 98 -7.63 10.58 -15.33
C CYS A 98 -7.61 11.80 -14.41
N GLY A 99 -8.66 12.63 -14.43
CA GLY A 99 -8.74 13.84 -13.60
C GLY A 99 -8.58 13.60 -12.08
N SER A 100 -8.72 12.34 -11.66
CA SER A 100 -8.29 11.82 -10.36
C SER A 100 -7.80 10.37 -10.50
N ALA A 101 -6.95 9.93 -9.59
CA ALA A 101 -6.45 8.57 -9.44
C ALA A 101 -7.58 7.56 -9.18
N VAL A 102 -8.64 7.95 -8.44
CA VAL A 102 -9.86 7.13 -8.29
C VAL A 102 -10.55 6.91 -9.66
N ALA A 103 -10.54 7.93 -10.53
CA ALA A 103 -11.06 7.82 -11.89
C ALA A 103 -10.19 6.94 -12.82
N CYS A 104 -9.03 6.47 -12.37
CA CYS A 104 -8.17 5.52 -13.10
C CYS A 104 -8.32 4.05 -12.66
N LEU A 105 -9.11 3.77 -11.62
CA LEU A 105 -9.34 2.41 -11.12
C LEU A 105 -10.25 1.60 -12.06
N PRO A 106 -10.27 0.26 -12.04
CA PRO A 106 -11.25 -0.50 -12.82
C PRO A 106 -12.68 -0.19 -12.32
N ARG A 107 -13.70 -0.23 -13.20
CA ARG A 107 -15.10 0.11 -12.81
C ARG A 107 -15.58 -0.65 -11.57
N LYS A 108 -15.25 -1.94 -11.45
CA LYS A 108 -15.56 -2.77 -10.26
C LYS A 108 -14.90 -2.32 -8.94
N TRP A 109 -13.96 -1.38 -9.00
CA TRP A 109 -13.30 -0.76 -7.83
C TRP A 109 -13.76 0.66 -7.56
N ARG A 110 -14.52 1.27 -8.47
CA ARG A 110 -15.12 2.59 -8.28
C ARG A 110 -16.46 2.55 -7.56
N SER A 111 -17.16 1.42 -7.58
CA SER A 111 -18.40 1.28 -6.83
C SER A 111 -18.12 0.92 -5.37
N CYS A 112 -18.81 1.61 -4.45
CA CYS A 112 -18.83 1.37 -3.01
C CYS A 112 -19.66 0.13 -2.62
N ASP A 113 -19.72 -0.89 -3.48
CA ASP A 113 -20.51 -2.08 -3.19
C ASP A 113 -19.78 -2.93 -2.14
N ALA A 114 -20.36 -2.95 -0.93
CA ALA A 114 -20.08 -3.90 0.13
C ALA A 114 -20.38 -5.35 -0.34
N PRO A 115 -19.76 -6.40 0.23
CA PRO A 115 -19.88 -7.74 -0.32
C PRO A 115 -21.28 -8.33 -0.16
N ASP A 116 -21.79 -8.84 -1.29
CA ASP A 116 -22.63 -10.02 -1.48
C ASP A 116 -23.78 -10.29 -0.50
N SER A 117 -24.93 -9.67 -0.76
CA SER A 117 -26.22 -10.09 -0.21
C SER A 117 -26.86 -11.20 -1.06
N THR A 118 -26.22 -12.36 -1.19
CA THR A 118 -26.86 -13.57 -1.75
C THR A 118 -27.11 -14.64 -0.69
N THR A 119 -27.72 -14.26 0.43
CA THR A 119 -28.52 -15.17 1.28
C THR A 119 -29.83 -14.49 1.67
N ARG A 120 -30.68 -14.21 0.67
CA ARG A 120 -32.13 -13.97 0.89
C ARG A 120 -32.97 -14.22 -0.37
N LYS A 121 -33.09 -15.47 -0.78
CA LYS A 121 -34.31 -15.97 -1.45
C LYS A 121 -34.92 -16.98 -0.48
N SER A 122 -35.69 -16.51 0.50
CA SER A 122 -37.16 -16.40 0.41
C SER A 122 -37.79 -17.71 -0.02
N SER A 123 -38.04 -18.55 0.97
CA SER A 123 -39.15 -19.52 1.00
C SER A 123 -40.43 -18.90 0.43
N ARG A 124 -40.92 -19.43 -0.69
CA ARG A 124 -42.33 -19.70 -1.02
C ARG A 124 -42.42 -20.36 -2.38
#